data_AF-A0A966JJ51-F1
#
_entry.id   AF-A0A966JJ51-F1
#
_cell.length_a   1.000
_cell.length_b   1.000
_cell.length_c   1.000
_cell.angle_alpha   90.00
_cell.angle_beta   90.00
_cell.angle_gamma   90.00
#
_symmetry.space_group_name_H-M   'P 1'
#
loop_
_entity.id
_entity.type
_entity.pdbx_description
1 polymer ?
#
loop_
_entity_poly.entity_id
_entity_poly.type
_entity_poly.pdbx_seq_one_letter_code
_entity_poly.pdbx_strand_id
1 'polypeptide(L)'
;FEHQVVEDVAQLVFLHLRFHGYGGGEWTDSAVRRYVRDAGDLLTHLHVLTRADCTTRNKKKAESLASNYDHLEARIAALMEEEELLKIRPDLDGHAIMEILGVKAGPIVGKAYEFLLELRLEHGPLGEARAKEELLNWWAKNQS
;
A
#
# COMPACT_ATOMS: atom_id res chain seq x y z
N PHE A 1 -16.78 -22.15 22.46
CA PHE A 1 -15.72 -21.55 21.64
C PHE A 1 -15.14 -20.36 22.38
N GLU A 2 -13.88 -20.04 22.15
CA GLU A 2 -13.29 -18.80 22.66
C GLU A 2 -14.02 -17.59 22.07
N HIS A 3 -14.11 -16.49 22.81
CA HIS A 3 -14.85 -15.28 22.39
C HIS A 3 -14.36 -14.75 21.04
N GLN A 4 -13.03 -14.69 20.86
CA GLN A 4 -12.39 -14.22 19.64
C GLN A 4 -12.82 -15.03 18.41
N VAL A 5 -12.94 -16.35 18.54
CA VAL A 5 -13.35 -17.23 17.43
C VAL A 5 -14.78 -16.89 16.96
N VAL A 6 -15.68 -16.56 17.89
CA VAL A 6 -17.05 -16.18 17.55
C VAL A 6 -17.07 -14.84 16.81
N GLU A 7 -16.26 -13.88 17.26
CA GLU A 7 -16.13 -12.56 16.62
C GLU A 7 -15.54 -12.68 15.21
N ASP A 8 -14.47 -13.46 15.03
CA ASP A 8 -13.82 -13.66 13.74
C ASP A 8 -14.78 -14.32 12.73
N VAL A 9 -15.50 -15.36 13.17
CA VAL A 9 -16.50 -16.02 12.32
C VAL A 9 -17.65 -15.07 11.98
N ALA A 10 -18.15 -14.30 12.94
CA ALA A 10 -19.20 -13.32 12.68
C ALA A 10 -18.74 -12.25 11.68
N GLN A 11 -17.50 -11.77 11.79
CA GLN A 11 -16.92 -10.80 10.87
C GLN A 11 -16.76 -11.38 9.47
N LEU A 12 -16.26 -12.62 9.35
CA LEU A 12 -16.16 -13.31 8.06
C LEU A 12 -17.53 -13.46 7.38
N VAL A 13 -18.55 -13.90 8.13
CA VAL A 13 -19.92 -14.01 7.64
C VAL A 13 -20.49 -12.64 7.25
N PHE A 14 -20.19 -11.59 8.00
CA PHE A 14 -20.64 -10.23 7.68
C PHE A 14 -20.03 -9.68 6.39
N LEU A 15 -18.78 -10.04 6.07
CA LEU A 15 -18.04 -9.47 4.93
C LEU A 15 -18.14 -10.28 3.63
N HIS A 16 -18.27 -11.61 3.67
CA HIS A 16 -17.99 -12.48 2.52
C HIS A 16 -18.80 -12.19 1.25
N LEU A 17 -20.04 -11.71 1.37
CA LEU A 17 -20.90 -11.39 0.21
C LEU A 17 -20.59 -10.03 -0.44
N ARG A 18 -19.80 -9.16 0.20
CA ARG A 18 -19.51 -7.82 -0.36
C ARG A 18 -18.85 -7.89 -1.73
N PHE A 19 -18.07 -8.94 -1.99
CA PHE A 19 -17.40 -9.17 -3.27
C PHE A 19 -18.36 -9.15 -4.48
N HIS A 20 -19.62 -9.54 -4.32
CA HIS A 20 -20.54 -9.67 -5.46
C HIS A 20 -20.76 -8.38 -6.26
N GLY A 21 -20.46 -7.20 -5.70
CA GLY A 21 -20.49 -5.92 -6.43
C GLY A 21 -19.23 -5.60 -7.25
N TYR A 22 -18.15 -6.38 -7.13
CA TYR A 22 -16.87 -6.06 -7.74
C TYR A 22 -16.87 -6.16 -9.28
N GLY A 23 -17.44 -7.25 -9.82
CA GLY A 23 -17.43 -7.54 -11.26
C GLY A 23 -18.23 -6.57 -12.14
N GLY A 24 -19.04 -5.69 -11.54
CA GLY A 24 -19.80 -4.66 -12.25
C GLY A 24 -19.00 -3.38 -12.56
N GLY A 25 -17.75 -3.29 -12.12
CA GLY A 25 -16.94 -2.07 -12.24
C GLY A 25 -17.33 -0.98 -11.23
N GLU A 26 -18.16 -1.30 -10.23
CA GLU A 26 -18.65 -0.35 -9.22
C GLU A 26 -17.60 -0.01 -8.16
N TRP A 27 -16.55 -0.83 -8.05
CA TRP A 27 -15.53 -0.69 -7.01
C TRP A 27 -14.40 0.27 -7.42
N THR A 28 -14.21 1.31 -6.61
CA THR A 28 -13.04 2.19 -6.67
C THR A 28 -11.91 1.65 -5.79
N ASP A 29 -10.68 2.16 -5.93
CA ASP A 29 -9.57 1.81 -5.04
C ASP A 29 -9.90 2.10 -3.57
N SER A 30 -10.66 3.16 -3.29
CA SER A 30 -11.15 3.47 -1.94
C SER A 30 -12.10 2.39 -1.41
N ALA A 31 -12.88 1.74 -2.28
CA ALA A 31 -13.70 0.60 -1.90
C ALA A 31 -12.85 -0.65 -1.63
N VAL A 32 -11.83 -0.90 -2.47
CA VAL A 32 -10.87 -2.00 -2.26
C VAL A 32 -10.11 -1.84 -0.94
N ARG A 33 -9.57 -0.65 -0.65
CA ARG A 33 -8.90 -0.34 0.62
C ARG A 33 -9.82 -0.53 1.83
N ARG A 34 -11.08 -0.11 1.72
CA ARG A 34 -12.10 -0.34 2.76
C ARG A 34 -12.34 -1.82 2.98
N TYR A 35 -12.46 -2.61 1.91
CA TYR A 35 -12.63 -4.06 2.02
C TYR A 35 -11.47 -4.72 2.75
N VAL A 36 -10.23 -4.39 2.39
CA VAL A 36 -9.01 -4.89 3.05
C VAL A 36 -8.96 -4.48 4.52
N ARG A 37 -9.17 -3.20 4.82
CA ARG A 37 -9.14 -2.69 6.19
C ARG A 37 -10.23 -3.30 7.07
N ASP A 38 -11.46 -3.42 6.57
CA ASP A 38 -12.56 -3.99 7.33
C ASP A 38 -12.34 -5.50 7.61
N ALA A 39 -11.59 -6.20 6.74
CA ALA A 39 -11.19 -7.59 6.94
C ALA A 39 -9.99 -7.74 7.89
N GLY A 40 -9.03 -6.81 7.84
CA GLY A 40 -7.83 -6.84 8.68
C GLY A 40 -7.08 -8.17 8.57
N ASP A 41 -6.73 -8.76 9.71
CA ASP A 41 -6.02 -10.04 9.82
C ASP A 41 -6.83 -11.23 9.26
N LEU A 42 -8.14 -11.06 9.06
CA LEU A 42 -9.01 -12.10 8.51
C LEU A 42 -9.06 -12.11 6.98
N LEU A 43 -8.34 -11.22 6.28
CA LEU A 43 -8.39 -11.10 4.82
C LEU A 43 -8.12 -12.44 4.11
N THR A 44 -7.11 -13.19 4.57
CA THR A 44 -6.80 -14.51 3.99
C THR A 44 -7.95 -15.50 4.18
N HIS A 45 -8.56 -15.55 5.38
CA HIS A 45 -9.73 -16.40 5.62
C HIS A 45 -10.95 -15.95 4.83
N LEU A 46 -11.12 -14.64 4.64
CA LEU A 46 -12.18 -14.07 3.83
C LEU A 46 -12.04 -14.48 2.36
N HIS A 47 -10.82 -14.50 1.82
CA HIS A 47 -10.55 -15.01 0.47
C HIS A 47 -10.96 -16.47 0.31
N VAL A 48 -10.61 -17.32 1.27
CA VAL A 48 -11.00 -18.74 1.26
C VAL A 48 -12.53 -18.88 1.34
N LEU A 49 -13.17 -18.18 2.28
CA LEU A 49 -14.62 -18.26 2.46
C LEU A 49 -15.39 -17.78 1.23
N THR A 50 -15.04 -16.62 0.66
CA THR A 50 -15.76 -16.09 -0.50
C THR A 50 -15.60 -16.99 -1.73
N ARG A 51 -14.40 -17.56 -1.97
CA ARG A 51 -14.19 -18.52 -3.07
C ARG A 51 -14.99 -19.80 -2.85
N ALA A 52 -15.10 -20.28 -1.61
CA ALA A 52 -15.89 -21.48 -1.28
C ALA A 52 -17.40 -21.25 -1.36
N ASP A 53 -17.89 -20.05 -1.05
CA ASP A 53 -19.31 -19.70 -1.09
C ASP A 53 -19.82 -19.43 -2.52
N CYS A 54 -18.96 -18.83 -3.36
CA CYS A 54 -19.25 -18.53 -4.76
C CYS A 54 -19.32 -19.80 -5.63
N THR A 55 -20.38 -20.59 -5.47
CA THR A 55 -20.62 -21.82 -6.24
C THR A 55 -21.76 -21.66 -7.23
N THR A 56 -21.62 -22.25 -8.40
CA THR A 56 -22.69 -22.28 -9.40
C THR A 56 -22.52 -23.48 -10.32
N ARG A 57 -23.65 -24.06 -10.76
CA ARG A 57 -23.65 -25.14 -11.77
C ARG A 57 -23.41 -24.62 -13.19
N ASN A 58 -23.52 -23.30 -13.40
CA ASN A 58 -23.28 -22.69 -14.71
C ASN A 58 -21.80 -22.39 -14.88
N LYS A 59 -21.14 -23.14 -15.78
CA LYS A 59 -19.71 -23.02 -16.05
C LYS A 59 -19.27 -21.59 -16.39
N LYS A 60 -19.99 -20.88 -17.27
CA LYS A 60 -19.65 -19.50 -17.65
C LYS A 60 -19.72 -18.53 -16.47
N LYS A 61 -20.72 -18.70 -15.60
CA LYS A 61 -20.84 -17.88 -14.38
C LYS A 61 -19.73 -18.19 -13.39
N ALA A 62 -19.34 -19.45 -13.24
CA ALA A 62 -18.23 -19.86 -12.39
C ALA A 62 -16.91 -19.23 -12.87
N GLU A 63 -16.62 -19.30 -14.18
CA GLU A 63 -15.44 -18.70 -14.79
C GLU A 63 -15.41 -17.17 -14.60
N SER A 64 -16.55 -16.49 -14.81
CA SER A 64 -16.64 -15.05 -14.59
C SER A 64 -16.43 -14.65 -13.12
N LEU A 65 -17.02 -15.39 -12.17
CA LEU A 65 -16.82 -15.13 -10.74
C LEU A 65 -15.37 -15.35 -10.32
N ALA A 66 -14.74 -16.43 -10.78
CA ALA A 66 -13.34 -16.72 -10.51
C ALA A 66 -12.43 -15.61 -11.04
N SER A 67 -12.60 -15.23 -12.31
CA SER A 67 -11.83 -14.14 -12.94
C SER A 67 -11.99 -12.80 -12.21
N ASN A 68 -13.22 -12.45 -11.81
CA ASN A 68 -13.47 -11.25 -11.03
C ASN A 68 -12.77 -11.30 -9.67
N TYR A 69 -12.69 -12.47 -9.03
CA TYR A 69 -12.02 -12.64 -7.75
C TYR A 69 -10.49 -12.52 -7.90
N ASP A 70 -9.93 -13.15 -8.92
CA ASP A 70 -8.51 -13.06 -9.25
C ASP A 70 -8.12 -11.60 -9.52
N HIS A 71 -8.97 -10.84 -10.22
CA HIS A 71 -8.76 -9.41 -10.45
C HIS A 71 -8.81 -8.58 -9.15
N LEU A 72 -9.70 -8.91 -8.21
CA LEU A 72 -9.72 -8.26 -6.89
C LEU A 72 -8.42 -8.52 -6.12
N GLU A 73 -7.97 -9.78 -6.05
CA GLU A 73 -6.70 -10.13 -5.37
C GLU A 73 -5.51 -9.40 -6.01
N ALA A 74 -5.44 -9.36 -7.35
CA ALA A 74 -4.42 -8.61 -8.06
C ALA A 74 -4.47 -7.10 -7.76
N ARG A 75 -5.68 -6.51 -7.69
CA ARG A 75 -5.82 -5.09 -7.35
C ARG A 75 -5.42 -4.79 -5.91
N ILE A 76 -5.75 -5.66 -4.97
CA ILE A 76 -5.32 -5.55 -3.57
C ILE A 76 -3.78 -5.57 -3.51
N ALA A 77 -3.14 -6.52 -4.17
CA ALA A 77 -1.67 -6.64 -4.18
C ALA A 77 -1.01 -5.37 -4.74
N ALA A 78 -1.49 -4.87 -5.88
CA ALA A 78 -0.98 -3.64 -6.49
C ALA A 78 -1.12 -2.43 -5.56
N LEU A 79 -2.27 -2.24 -4.93
CA LEU A 79 -2.49 -1.12 -4.00
C LEU A 79 -1.60 -1.24 -2.75
N MET A 80 -1.38 -2.44 -2.23
CA MET A 80 -0.47 -2.66 -1.10
C MET A 80 0.99 -2.34 -1.47
N GLU A 81 1.43 -2.72 -2.66
CA GLU A 81 2.76 -2.40 -3.16
C GLU A 81 2.95 -0.89 -3.38
N GLU A 82 1.97 -0.23 -4.00
CA GLU A 82 1.94 1.23 -4.16
C GLU A 82 2.03 1.93 -2.80
N GLU A 83 1.26 1.49 -1.81
CA GLU A 83 1.27 2.06 -0.47
C GLU A 83 2.58 1.81 0.28
N GLU A 84 3.21 0.65 0.09
CA GLU A 84 4.50 0.35 0.70
C GLU A 84 5.61 1.22 0.10
N LEU A 85 5.60 1.40 -1.22
CA LEU A 85 6.49 2.36 -1.90
C LEU A 85 6.26 3.78 -1.37
N LEU A 86 5.01 4.21 -1.19
CA LEU A 86 4.67 5.52 -0.63
C LEU A 86 5.06 5.70 0.84
N LYS A 87 5.32 4.63 1.60
CA LYS A 87 5.87 4.71 2.96
C LYS A 87 7.37 4.87 2.99
N ILE A 88 8.08 4.61 1.89
CA ILE A 88 9.53 4.81 1.85
C ILE A 88 9.81 6.30 2.10
N ARG A 89 10.71 6.55 3.05
CA ARG A 89 11.19 7.86 3.43
C ARG A 89 12.72 7.87 3.32
N PRO A 90 13.33 9.00 2.91
CA PRO A 90 14.76 9.16 3.01
C PRO A 90 15.24 9.10 4.47
N ASP A 91 16.53 8.86 4.66
CA ASP A 91 17.15 8.81 5.98
C ASP A 91 17.22 10.18 6.69
N LEU A 92 16.98 11.28 5.95
CA LEU A 92 16.91 12.65 6.49
C LEU A 92 15.55 13.26 6.16
N ASP A 93 14.91 13.86 7.15
CA ASP A 93 13.66 14.58 6.96
C ASP A 93 13.89 16.05 6.55
N GLY A 94 12.81 16.77 6.27
CA GLY A 94 12.88 18.17 5.87
C GLY A 94 13.54 19.07 6.90
N HIS A 95 13.45 18.75 8.19
CA HIS A 95 14.07 19.54 9.26
C HIS A 95 15.59 19.35 9.26
N ALA A 96 16.05 18.10 9.21
CA ALA A 96 17.46 17.77 9.10
C ALA A 96 18.09 18.40 7.85
N ILE A 97 17.38 18.39 6.72
CA ILE A 97 17.83 19.05 5.48
C ILE A 97 18.02 20.57 5.70
N MET A 98 17.06 21.24 6.33
CA MET A 98 17.16 22.68 6.63
C MET A 98 18.34 23.00 7.54
N GLU A 99 18.57 22.20 8.58
CA GLU A 99 19.68 22.38 9.50
C GLU A 99 21.05 22.15 8.84
N ILE A 100 21.18 21.06 8.07
CA ILE A 100 22.44 20.71 7.40
C ILE A 100 22.81 21.74 6.34
N LEU A 101 21.83 22.20 5.56
CA LEU A 101 22.06 23.14 4.47
C LEU A 101 22.03 24.62 4.90
N GLY A 102 21.55 24.90 6.12
CA GLY A 102 21.38 26.27 6.62
C GLY A 102 20.32 27.08 5.84
N VAL A 103 19.32 26.42 5.27
CA VAL A 103 18.28 27.04 4.44
C VAL A 103 16.93 27.10 5.16
N LYS A 104 16.11 28.08 4.80
CA LYS A 104 14.72 28.16 5.27
C LYS A 104 13.83 27.19 4.48
N ALA A 105 12.66 26.88 5.04
CA ALA A 105 11.62 26.11 4.35
C ALA A 105 11.29 26.75 2.99
N GLY A 106 11.28 25.92 1.95
CA GLY A 106 11.01 26.38 0.58
C GLY A 106 11.19 25.26 -0.45
N PRO A 107 11.01 25.57 -1.75
CA PRO A 107 11.04 24.58 -2.83
C PRO A 107 12.35 23.77 -2.89
N ILE A 108 13.46 24.37 -2.45
CA ILE A 108 14.76 23.72 -2.46
C ILE A 108 14.87 22.56 -1.46
N VAL A 109 14.18 22.66 -0.32
CA VAL A 109 14.10 21.57 0.67
C VAL A 109 13.34 20.38 0.08
N GLY A 110 12.28 20.66 -0.70
CA GLY A 110 11.53 19.62 -1.43
C GLY A 110 12.40 18.90 -2.46
N LYS A 111 13.19 19.64 -3.25
CA LYS A 111 14.13 19.05 -4.23
C LYS A 111 15.21 18.21 -3.56
N ALA A 112 15.76 18.68 -2.44
CA ALA A 112 16.74 17.94 -1.66
C ALA A 112 16.14 16.65 -1.08
N TYR A 113 14.90 16.71 -0.59
CA TYR A 113 14.17 15.56 -0.08
C TYR A 113 13.90 14.53 -1.18
N GLU A 114 13.49 14.99 -2.37
CA GLU A 114 13.26 14.14 -3.54
C GLU A 114 14.55 13.43 -3.99
N PHE A 115 15.67 14.16 -4.08
CA PHE A 115 16.98 13.57 -4.34
C PHE A 115 17.36 12.49 -3.32
N LEU A 116 17.16 12.74 -2.02
CA LEU A 116 17.44 11.74 -0.99
C LEU A 116 16.50 10.54 -1.05
N LEU A 117 15.25 10.74 -1.47
CA LEU A 117 14.29 9.66 -1.68
C LEU A 117 14.70 8.79 -2.87
N GLU A 118 15.12 9.38 -3.99
CA GLU A 118 15.67 8.64 -5.13
C GLU A 118 16.87 7.80 -4.71
N LEU A 119 17.80 8.40 -3.96
CA LEU A 119 18.98 7.72 -3.45
C LEU A 119 18.62 6.54 -2.52
N ARG A 120 17.60 6.72 -1.68
CA ARG A 120 17.04 5.67 -0.81
C ARG A 120 16.41 4.53 -1.61
N LEU A 121 15.74 4.83 -2.73
CA LEU A 121 15.13 3.83 -3.61
C LEU A 121 16.18 3.04 -4.39
N GLU A 122 17.26 3.69 -4.83
CA GLU A 122 18.32 3.03 -5.62
C GLU A 122 19.25 2.16 -4.77
N HIS A 123 19.63 2.64 -3.58
CA HIS A 123 20.68 2.00 -2.77
C HIS A 123 20.16 1.37 -1.47
N GLY A 124 18.88 1.53 -1.15
CA GLY A 124 18.32 1.15 0.14
C GLY A 124 18.77 2.08 1.27
N PRO A 125 18.67 1.64 2.54
CA PRO A 125 19.12 2.43 3.69
C PRO A 125 20.60 2.77 3.63
N LEU A 126 20.92 4.06 3.66
CA LEU A 126 22.29 4.56 3.64
C LEU A 126 22.78 4.99 5.04
N GLY A 127 21.82 5.32 5.91
CA GLY A 127 22.09 5.89 7.22
C GLY A 127 22.40 7.39 7.15
N GLU A 128 22.14 8.09 8.26
CA GLU A 128 22.17 9.56 8.32
C GLU A 128 23.52 10.15 7.89
N ALA A 129 24.65 9.52 8.26
CA ALA A 129 25.98 10.04 7.96
C ALA A 129 26.26 10.10 6.45
N ARG A 130 25.94 9.01 5.72
CA ARG A 130 26.12 8.94 4.27
C ARG A 130 25.09 9.79 3.54
N ALA A 131 23.83 9.79 4.00
CA ALA A 131 22.79 10.65 3.45
C ALA A 131 23.17 12.14 3.55
N LYS A 132 23.81 12.55 4.67
CA LYS A 132 24.31 13.92 4.85
C LYS A 132 25.44 14.27 3.88
N GLU A 133 26.39 13.36 3.66
CA GLU A 133 27.48 13.56 2.71
C GLU A 133 26.93 13.76 1.28
N GLU A 134 26.01 12.90 0.87
CA GLU A 134 25.37 12.96 -0.45
C GLU A 134 24.53 14.22 -0.62
N LEU A 135 23.80 14.64 0.43
CA LEU A 135 23.06 15.89 0.47
C LEU A 135 23.97 17.11 0.24
N LEU A 136 25.13 17.15 0.90
CA LEU A 136 26.11 18.24 0.73
C LEU A 136 26.73 18.24 -0.66
N ASN A 137 27.05 17.07 -1.21
CA ASN A 137 27.56 16.92 -2.57
C ASN A 137 26.55 17.38 -3.62
N TRP A 138 25.28 17.01 -3.45
CA TRP A 138 24.18 17.47 -4.31
C TRP A 138 24.01 18.99 -4.20
N TRP A 139 24.06 19.54 -2.99
CA TRP A 139 23.90 20.98 -2.75
C TRP A 139 24.99 21.79 -3.45
N ALA A 140 26.25 21.37 -3.35
CA ALA A 140 27.37 22.03 -4.01
C ALA A 140 27.22 22.08 -5.55
N LYS A 141 26.64 21.04 -6.15
CA LYS A 141 26.39 20.97 -7.61
C LYS A 141 25.22 21.87 -8.06
N ASN A 142 24.26 22.15 -7.17
CA ASN A 142 23.05 22.89 -7.47
C ASN A 142 23.11 24.37 -7.05
N GLN A 143 24.25 24.84 -6.52
CA GLN A 143 24.51 26.26 -6.19
C GLN A 143 25.07 27.08 -7.37
N SER A 144 25.25 26.49 -8.56
CA SER A 144 25.74 27.18 -9.75
C SER A 144 24.64 27.82 -10.60
#